data_AF-A0A425WLJ3-F1
#
_entry.id   AF-A0A425WLJ3-F1
#
_cell.length_a   1.000
_cell.length_b   1.000
_cell.length_c   1.000
_cell.angle_alpha   90.00
_cell.angle_beta   90.00
_cell.angle_gamma   90.00
#
_symmetry.space_group_name_H-M   'P 1'
#
loop_
_entity.id
_entity.type
_entity.pdbx_description
1 polymer ?
#
loop_
_entity_poly.entity_id
_entity_poly.type
_entity_poly.pdbx_seq_one_letter_code
_entity_poly.pdbx_strand_id
1 'polypeptide(L)' 'MRKSNREITDFNEIVQVLKGCDVCRVALNDTDGTPYIVPVNFAVGVDGDHV' A
#
# COMPACT_ATOMS: atom_id res chain seq x y z
N MET A 1 -4.14 8.55 17.97
CA MET A 1 -4.85 8.66 16.67
C MET A 1 -3.90 9.24 15.63
N ARG A 2 -3.87 8.67 14.43
CA ARG A 2 -3.03 9.14 13.32
C ARG A 2 -3.44 10.58 12.97
N LYS A 3 -2.49 11.47 12.68
CA LYS A 3 -2.81 12.89 12.43
C LYS A 3 -3.67 13.01 11.17
N SER A 4 -4.90 13.50 11.31
CA SER A 4 -5.87 13.63 10.20
C SER A 4 -5.36 14.51 9.05
N ASN A 5 -4.47 15.45 9.33
CA ASN A 5 -3.86 16.30 8.30
C ASN A 5 -2.78 15.61 7.44
N ARG A 6 -2.54 14.31 7.64
CA ARG A 6 -1.57 13.50 6.87
C ARG A 6 -2.24 12.33 6.14
N GLU A 7 -3.55 12.27 6.14
CA GLU A 7 -4.28 11.29 5.36
C GLU A 7 -4.29 11.72 3.89
N ILE A 8 -3.86 10.83 3.01
CA ILE A 8 -3.95 11.01 1.57
C ILE A 8 -5.24 10.32 1.11
N THR A 9 -6.16 11.08 0.55
CA THR A 9 -7.44 10.58 0.05
C THR A 9 -7.57 10.69 -1.48
N ASP A 10 -6.72 11.48 -2.13
CA ASP A 10 -6.68 11.59 -3.59
C ASP A 10 -6.09 10.31 -4.22
N PHE A 11 -6.80 9.75 -5.19
CA PHE A 11 -6.41 8.50 -5.83
C PHE A 11 -5.07 8.61 -6.57
N ASN A 12 -4.86 9.70 -7.32
CA ASN A 12 -3.65 9.87 -8.10
C ASN A 12 -2.44 10.04 -7.17
N GLU A 13 -2.60 10.78 -6.07
CA GLU A 13 -1.55 10.90 -5.05
C GLU A 13 -1.20 9.54 -4.43
N ILE A 14 -2.20 8.70 -4.13
CA ILE A 14 -1.97 7.32 -3.67
C ILE A 14 -1.17 6.51 -4.69
N VAL A 15 -1.54 6.55 -5.97
CA VAL A 15 -0.81 5.79 -7.00
C VAL A 15 0.60 6.32 -7.19
N GLN A 16 0.82 7.63 -7.16
CA GLN A 16 2.16 8.20 -7.23
C GLN A 16 3.05 7.72 -6.08
N VAL A 17 2.51 7.64 -4.86
CA VAL A 17 3.23 7.05 -3.72
C VAL A 17 3.58 5.59 -3.98
N LEU A 18 2.63 4.79 -4.47
CA LEU A 18 2.87 3.37 -4.77
C LEU A 18 3.92 3.18 -5.87
N LYS A 19 3.89 4.00 -6.92
CA LYS A 19 4.87 3.99 -8.02
C LYS A 19 6.28 4.38 -7.56
N GLY A 20 6.39 5.20 -6.52
CA GLY A 20 7.67 5.59 -5.93
C GLY A 20 8.28 4.57 -4.96
N CYS A 21 7.62 3.43 -4.73
CA CYS A 21 8.05 2.42 -3.77
C CYS A 21 8.67 1.19 -4.47
N ASP A 22 9.81 0.71 -3.98
CA ASP A 22 10.48 -0.48 -4.53
C ASP A 22 9.97 -1.82 -3.95
N VAL A 23 9.33 -1.79 -2.78
CA VAL A 23 8.90 -2.98 -2.03
C VAL A 23 7.54 -2.77 -1.36
N CYS A 24 6.69 -3.78 -1.41
CA CYS A 24 5.45 -3.82 -0.63
C CYS A 24 5.64 -4.75 0.56
N ARG A 25 5.05 -4.40 1.71
CA ARG A 25 5.03 -5.26 2.90
C ARG A 25 3.60 -5.73 3.13
N VAL A 26 3.37 -7.02 3.00
CA VAL A 26 2.04 -7.62 3.21
C VAL A 26 1.96 -8.13 4.64
N ALA A 27 0.90 -7.73 5.35
CA ALA A 27 0.57 -8.28 6.66
C ALA A 27 -0.33 -9.50 6.50
N LEU A 28 0.06 -10.62 7.10
CA LEU A 28 -0.67 -11.89 7.10
C LEU A 28 -0.86 -12.34 8.54
N ASN A 29 -1.99 -13.00 8.85
CA ASN A 29 -2.15 -13.68 10.13
C ASN A 29 -2.10 -15.19 9.89
N ASP A 30 -1.39 -15.91 10.76
CA ASP A 30 -1.47 -17.37 10.79
C ASP A 30 -2.82 -17.85 11.34
N THR A 31 -3.01 -19.16 11.27
CA THR A 31 -4.11 -19.91 11.89
C THR A 31 -4.26 -19.66 13.39
N ASP A 32 -3.17 -19.35 14.10
CA ASP A 32 -3.16 -19.03 15.53
C ASP A 32 -3.30 -17.53 15.85
N GLY A 33 -3.43 -16.68 14.81
CA GLY A 33 -3.52 -15.23 14.94
C GLY A 33 -2.15 -14.52 15.05
N THR A 34 -1.04 -15.24 14.93
CA THR A 34 0.30 -14.65 14.91
C THR A 34 0.49 -13.81 13.63
N PRO A 35 0.89 -12.53 13.73
CA PRO A 35 1.07 -11.68 12.56
C PRO A 35 2.45 -11.87 11.92
N TYR A 36 2.48 -11.89 10.59
CA TYR A 36 3.67 -11.85 9.75
C TYR A 36 3.67 -10.61 8.88
N ILE A 37 4.85 -10.06 8.64
CA ILE A 37 5.08 -8.97 7.68
C ILE A 37 6.09 -9.45 6.65
N VAL A 38 5.63 -9.67 5.41
CA VAL A 38 6.44 -10.24 4.34
C VAL A 38 6.78 -9.15 3.32
N PRO A 39 8.06 -8.83 3.09
CA PRO A 39 8.46 -7.95 1.99
C PRO A 39 8.39 -8.71 0.66
N VAL A 40 7.74 -8.11 -0.34
CA VAL A 40 7.61 -8.67 -1.69
C VAL A 40 7.90 -7.59 -2.73
N ASN A 41 8.46 -8.00 -3.87
CA ASN A 41 8.46 -7.17 -5.06
C ASN A 41 7.01 -7.00 -5.55
N PHE A 42 6.68 -5.83 -6.06
CA PHE A 42 5.32 -5.54 -6.53
C PHE A 42 5.35 -4.56 -7.70
N ALA A 43 4.22 -4.48 -8.40
CA ALA A 43 3.94 -3.47 -9.41
C ALA A 43 2.49 -3.02 -9.27
N VAL A 44 2.18 -1.82 -9.75
CA VAL A 44 0.82 -1.27 -9.77
C VAL A 44 0.35 -1.13 -11.21
N GLY A 45 -0.77 -1.78 -11.52
CA GLY A 45 -1.54 -1.54 -12.73
C GLY A 45 -2.74 -0.66 -12.39
N VAL A 46 -3.04 0.30 -13.25
CA VAL A 46 -4.22 1.16 -13.13
C VAL A 46 -5.04 0.99 -14.40
N ASP A 47 -6.33 0.70 -14.24
CA ASP A 47 -7.26 0.54 -15.36
C ASP A 47 -8.09 1.82 -15.53
N GLY A 48 -8.25 2.29 -16.79
CA GLY A 48 -8.97 3.52 -17.13
C GLY A 48 -8.07 4.77 -17.24
N ASP A 49 -8.66 5.96 -17.13
CA ASP A 49 -7.96 7.26 -17.26
C ASP A 49 -7.18 7.69 -15.99
N HIS A 50 -6.98 6.77 -15.04
CA HIS A 50 -6.27 7.07 -13.81
C HIS A 50 -4.78 6.69 -13.92
N VAL A 51 -3.92 7.48 -13.27
CA VAL A 51 -2.45 7.41 -13.40
C VAL A 51 -1.86 6.49 -12.36
#